data_AF-A0A3D2A899-F1
#
_entry.id   AF-A0A3D2A899-F1
#
_cell.length_a   1.000
_cell.length_b   1.000
_cell.length_c   1.000
_cell.angle_alpha   90.00
_cell.angle_beta   90.00
_cell.angle_gamma   90.00
#
_symmetry.space_group_name_H-M   'P 1'
#
loop_
_entity.id
_entity.type
_entity.pdbx_description
1 polymer ?
#
loop_
_entity_poly.entity_id
_entity_poly.type
_entity_poly.pdbx_seq_one_letter_code
_entity_poly.pdbx_strand_id
1 'polypeptide(L)'
;MPDQPLSNTSSSHLAAEAFAALPPIMQARLIQSQRVILIANNPSIDTAILKTLLQPTDMLVLFNDFIHADFFAHHPLAKYLPKLLFFRQIGDSKLHFGLPPRSNNVTAILDMTKQAPLGILFGNAAYQFPMPCDDPNPADDSITAANRVLEIPEPLEKLIHSDKHCAVLSEQHKVVADYPIFTDIHSSAPTSGFLLYRLLLSARLHIQQKQKAETLLSIVMLGFNNDDKTAHFWEGHNWAFERQALATPPTGVKVIRQY
;
A
#
# COMPACT_ATOMS: atom_id res chain seq x y z
N MET A 1 25.33 -2.39 -20.79
CA MET A 1 25.39 -0.96 -21.15
C MET A 1 25.51 -0.17 -19.85
N PRO A 2 26.45 0.78 -19.75
CA PRO A 2 26.71 1.48 -18.50
C PRO A 2 25.57 2.46 -18.17
N ASP A 3 25.24 2.52 -16.89
CA ASP A 3 24.27 3.41 -16.27
C ASP A 3 24.45 4.86 -16.73
N GLN A 4 23.48 5.38 -17.48
CA GLN A 4 23.29 6.81 -17.56
C GLN A 4 22.56 7.26 -16.28
N PRO A 5 23.15 8.16 -15.46
CA PRO A 5 22.42 8.73 -14.35
C PRO A 5 21.25 9.53 -14.93
N LEU A 6 20.02 9.12 -14.60
CA LEU A 6 18.82 9.91 -14.84
C LEU A 6 19.10 11.35 -14.42
N SER A 7 18.95 12.31 -15.35
CA SER A 7 19.22 13.71 -15.08
C SER A 7 18.56 14.17 -13.77
N ASN A 8 19.26 14.96 -12.96
CA ASN A 8 18.73 15.42 -11.65
C ASN A 8 17.34 16.08 -11.77
N THR A 9 17.05 16.70 -12.92
CA THR A 9 15.74 17.29 -13.26
C THR A 9 14.65 16.23 -13.45
N SER A 10 14.96 15.10 -14.11
CA SER A 10 14.07 13.94 -14.25
C SER A 10 13.71 13.34 -12.89
N SER A 11 14.69 13.26 -11.98
CA SER A 11 14.49 12.72 -10.62
C SER A 11 13.60 13.63 -9.77
N SER A 12 13.79 14.95 -9.83
CA SER A 12 12.97 15.91 -9.08
C SER A 12 11.51 15.96 -9.58
N HIS A 13 11.31 15.92 -10.90
CA HIS A 13 9.96 15.89 -11.48
C HIS A 13 9.21 14.61 -11.09
N LEU A 14 9.88 13.45 -11.19
CA LEU A 14 9.32 12.17 -10.76
C LEU A 14 8.94 12.16 -9.27
N ALA A 15 9.78 12.76 -8.43
CA ALA A 15 9.51 12.89 -7.00
C ALA A 15 8.26 13.74 -6.72
N ALA A 16 8.09 14.85 -7.45
CA ALA A 16 6.92 15.71 -7.32
C ALA A 16 5.64 15.01 -7.80
N GLU A 17 5.68 14.31 -8.94
CA GLU A 17 4.56 13.48 -9.43
C GLU A 17 4.17 12.41 -8.41
N ALA A 18 5.14 11.69 -7.86
CA ALA A 18 4.90 10.66 -6.85
C ALA A 18 4.25 11.21 -5.59
N PHE A 19 4.67 12.38 -5.13
CA PHE A 19 4.05 13.06 -3.99
C PHE A 19 2.62 13.51 -4.31
N ALA A 20 2.38 14.04 -5.50
CA ALA A 20 1.07 14.53 -5.94
C ALA A 20 0.04 13.40 -6.14
N ALA A 21 0.50 12.16 -6.39
CA ALA A 21 -0.38 10.99 -6.52
C ALA A 21 -1.03 10.55 -5.20
N LEU A 22 -0.51 10.99 -4.04
CA LEU A 22 -1.11 10.70 -2.74
C LEU A 22 -2.34 11.61 -2.48
N PRO A 23 -3.34 11.15 -1.71
CA PRO A 23 -4.45 12.01 -1.30
C PRO A 23 -3.96 13.29 -0.60
N PRO A 24 -4.56 14.47 -0.82
CA PRO A 24 -4.13 15.72 -0.21
C PRO A 24 -4.00 15.68 1.31
N ILE A 25 -4.92 14.99 1.99
CA ILE A 25 -4.83 14.80 3.44
C ILE A 25 -3.57 14.03 3.85
N MET A 26 -3.12 13.07 3.03
CA MET A 26 -1.92 12.28 3.28
C MET A 26 -0.65 13.01 2.89
N GLN A 27 -0.67 13.82 1.83
CA GLN A 27 0.42 14.74 1.51
C GLN A 27 0.75 15.65 2.70
N ALA A 28 -0.27 16.25 3.31
CA ALA A 28 -0.10 17.11 4.48
C ALA A 28 0.48 16.37 5.70
N ARG A 29 0.08 15.10 5.90
CA ARG A 29 0.60 14.28 7.01
C ARG A 29 2.01 13.79 6.78
N LEU A 30 2.31 13.38 5.56
CA LEU A 30 3.63 12.89 5.18
C LEU A 30 4.73 13.95 5.40
N ILE A 31 4.40 15.24 5.19
CA ILE A 31 5.30 16.38 5.48
C ILE A 31 5.61 16.50 6.99
N GLN A 32 4.68 16.12 7.86
CA GLN A 32 4.80 16.24 9.32
C GLN A 32 5.36 14.97 9.98
N SER A 33 5.31 13.83 9.29
CA SER A 33 5.76 12.55 9.80
C SER A 33 7.28 12.44 9.84
N GLN A 34 7.78 11.73 10.85
CA GLN A 34 9.20 11.35 10.92
C GLN A 34 9.43 9.98 10.26
N ARG A 35 8.41 9.12 10.31
CA ARG A 35 8.51 7.74 9.87
C ARG A 35 7.19 7.27 9.27
N VAL A 36 7.28 6.50 8.18
CA VAL A 36 6.15 5.84 7.51
C VAL A 36 6.31 4.34 7.68
N ILE A 37 5.26 3.66 8.14
CA ILE A 37 5.25 2.21 8.35
C ILE A 37 4.33 1.57 7.31
N LEU A 38 4.92 0.83 6.37
CA LEU A 38 4.21 -0.05 5.44
C LEU A 38 4.04 -1.40 6.12
N ILE A 39 2.81 -1.84 6.34
CA ILE A 39 2.50 -3.07 7.06
C ILE A 39 1.87 -4.07 6.11
N ALA A 40 2.64 -5.07 5.67
CA ALA A 40 2.13 -6.13 4.81
C ALA A 40 1.05 -6.98 5.53
N ASN A 41 0.30 -7.77 4.75
CA ASN A 41 -0.71 -8.68 5.29
C ASN A 41 -0.11 -10.02 5.74
N ASN A 42 1.10 -9.98 6.33
CA ASN A 42 1.80 -11.18 6.76
C ASN A 42 1.18 -11.69 8.09
N PRO A 43 0.64 -12.92 8.14
CA PRO A 43 -0.05 -13.43 9.32
C PRO A 43 0.84 -13.60 10.55
N SER A 44 2.17 -13.61 10.39
CA SER A 44 3.12 -13.65 11.52
C SER A 44 3.23 -12.32 12.26
N ILE A 45 2.73 -11.21 11.67
CA ILE A 45 2.65 -9.93 12.37
C ILE A 45 1.53 -10.06 13.38
N ASP A 46 1.85 -9.95 14.68
CA ASP A 46 0.87 -9.87 15.74
C ASP A 46 0.77 -8.46 16.36
N THR A 47 -0.22 -8.25 17.23
CA THR A 47 -0.41 -6.96 17.90
C THR A 47 0.68 -6.64 18.94
N ALA A 48 1.43 -7.61 19.45
CA ALA A 48 2.54 -7.38 20.38
C ALA A 48 3.74 -6.75 19.66
N ILE A 49 4.03 -7.22 18.44
CA ILE A 49 5.03 -6.62 17.57
C ILE A 49 4.63 -5.19 17.21
N LEU A 50 3.36 -4.97 16.84
CA LEU A 50 2.86 -3.62 16.52
C LEU A 50 2.99 -2.67 17.73
N LYS A 51 2.67 -3.12 18.94
CA LYS A 51 2.82 -2.32 20.17
C LYS A 51 4.26 -1.89 20.42
N THR A 52 5.21 -2.79 20.17
CA THR A 52 6.64 -2.51 20.36
C THR A 52 7.20 -1.59 19.26
N LEU A 53 6.70 -1.74 18.03
CA LEU A 53 7.21 -1.03 16.87
C LEU A 53 6.71 0.42 16.76
N LEU A 54 5.41 0.63 16.97
CA LEU A 54 4.74 1.87 16.62
C LEU A 54 5.11 3.02 17.57
N GLN A 55 5.23 4.21 16.99
CA GLN A 55 5.59 5.45 17.67
C GLN A 55 4.52 6.53 17.43
N PRO A 56 4.37 7.51 18.34
CA PRO A 56 3.36 8.57 18.22
C PRO A 56 3.47 9.45 16.97
N THR A 57 4.62 9.48 16.30
CA THR A 57 4.89 10.31 15.12
C THR A 57 4.82 9.54 13.80
N ASP A 58 4.42 8.26 13.84
CA ASP A 58 4.30 7.40 12.67
C ASP A 58 3.10 7.77 11.80
N MET A 59 3.26 7.61 10.49
CA MET A 59 2.16 7.42 9.55
C MET A 59 2.11 5.95 9.14
N LEU A 60 0.90 5.38 9.09
CA LEU A 60 0.68 3.99 8.73
C LEU A 60 0.18 3.85 7.31
N VAL A 61 0.65 2.82 6.61
CA VAL A 61 0.19 2.40 5.28
C VAL A 61 -0.27 0.95 5.38
N LEU A 62 -1.56 0.75 5.13
CA LEU A 62 -2.27 -0.52 5.30
C LEU A 62 -2.81 -0.98 3.93
N PHE A 63 -2.71 -2.27 3.61
CA PHE A 63 -3.01 -2.78 2.26
C PHE A 63 -4.20 -3.73 2.26
N ASN A 64 -5.08 -3.59 1.26
CA ASN A 64 -6.15 -4.53 0.96
C ASN A 64 -6.97 -4.87 2.23
N ASP A 65 -6.97 -6.13 2.66
CA ASP A 65 -7.70 -6.55 3.85
C ASP A 65 -7.17 -5.97 5.17
N PHE A 66 -5.88 -5.62 5.22
CA PHE A 66 -5.09 -5.23 6.40
C PHE A 66 -5.42 -5.99 7.70
N ILE A 67 -4.46 -6.80 8.14
CA ILE A 67 -4.56 -7.53 9.40
C ILE A 67 -4.75 -6.59 10.60
N HIS A 68 -5.42 -7.06 11.66
CA HIS A 68 -5.60 -6.34 12.93
C HIS A 68 -6.37 -5.02 12.82
N ALA A 69 -7.44 -4.96 12.01
CA ALA A 69 -8.24 -3.76 11.83
C ALA A 69 -8.70 -3.11 13.15
N ASP A 70 -9.20 -3.91 14.09
CA ASP A 70 -9.62 -3.43 15.42
C ASP A 70 -8.47 -2.80 16.21
N PHE A 71 -7.25 -3.34 16.11
CA PHE A 71 -6.08 -2.75 16.75
C PHE A 71 -5.84 -1.33 16.21
N PHE A 72 -5.87 -1.15 14.89
CA PHE A 72 -5.67 0.17 14.28
C PHE A 72 -6.82 1.14 14.55
N ALA A 73 -8.03 0.64 14.78
CA ALA A 73 -9.20 1.46 15.07
C ALA A 73 -9.29 1.88 16.54
N HIS A 74 -8.84 1.06 17.49
CA HIS A 74 -9.16 1.25 18.91
C HIS A 74 -7.97 1.29 19.86
N HIS A 75 -6.78 0.81 19.46
CA HIS A 75 -5.61 0.80 20.36
C HIS A 75 -5.21 2.22 20.78
N PRO A 76 -4.88 2.49 22.07
CA PRO A 76 -4.64 3.84 22.60
C PRO A 76 -3.64 4.69 21.82
N LEU A 77 -2.63 4.06 21.22
CA LEU A 77 -1.68 4.73 20.33
C LEU A 77 -2.15 4.71 18.88
N ALA A 78 -2.46 3.53 18.34
CA ALA A 78 -2.59 3.33 16.91
C ALA A 78 -3.80 4.07 16.32
N LYS A 79 -4.86 4.23 17.12
CA LYS A 79 -6.10 4.89 16.71
C LYS A 79 -5.92 6.35 16.29
N TYR A 80 -4.93 7.05 16.87
CA TYR A 80 -4.62 8.44 16.55
C TYR A 80 -3.59 8.63 15.42
N LEU A 81 -2.88 7.57 15.02
CA LEU A 81 -1.89 7.67 13.95
C LEU A 81 -2.57 7.89 12.59
N PRO A 82 -2.06 8.79 11.73
CA PRO A 82 -2.54 8.94 10.35
C PRO A 82 -2.45 7.61 9.59
N LYS A 83 -3.44 7.33 8.76
CA LYS A 83 -3.54 6.07 8.02
C LYS A 83 -3.81 6.34 6.55
N LEU A 84 -3.00 5.74 5.69
CA LEU A 84 -3.28 5.57 4.27
C LEU A 84 -3.71 4.13 4.04
N LEU A 85 -4.96 3.95 3.63
CA LEU A 85 -5.46 2.65 3.18
C LEU A 85 -5.23 2.55 1.67
N PHE A 86 -4.61 1.47 1.22
CA PHE A 86 -4.42 1.20 -0.20
C PHE A 86 -5.22 0.00 -0.64
N PHE A 87 -6.08 0.23 -1.62
CA PHE A 87 -6.94 -0.79 -2.19
C PHE A 87 -6.63 -0.93 -3.67
N ARG A 88 -6.11 -2.09 -4.04
CA ARG A 88 -5.92 -2.44 -5.44
C ARG A 88 -7.22 -2.99 -6.02
N GLN A 89 -7.51 -2.66 -7.28
CA GLN A 89 -8.56 -3.34 -8.01
C GLN A 89 -8.09 -4.75 -8.43
N ILE A 90 -8.89 -5.77 -8.15
CA ILE A 90 -8.61 -7.15 -8.60
C ILE A 90 -9.69 -7.56 -9.59
N GLY A 91 -9.41 -7.39 -10.89
CA GLY A 91 -10.28 -7.87 -11.96
C GLY A 91 -11.47 -6.98 -12.36
N ASP A 92 -12.40 -7.57 -13.14
CA ASP A 92 -13.66 -6.96 -13.63
C ASP A 92 -14.76 -6.86 -12.57
N SER A 93 -14.49 -7.35 -11.37
CA SER A 93 -15.45 -7.26 -10.28
C SER A 93 -15.61 -5.80 -9.86
N LYS A 94 -16.81 -5.26 -10.13
CA LYS A 94 -17.30 -4.02 -9.51
C LYS A 94 -17.27 -4.07 -7.97
N LEU A 95 -17.01 -5.25 -7.40
CA LEU A 95 -16.91 -5.58 -5.97
C LEU A 95 -15.46 -5.87 -5.50
N HIS A 96 -14.42 -5.63 -6.32
CA HIS A 96 -13.02 -5.88 -5.93
C HIS A 96 -12.17 -4.63 -6.01
N PHE A 97 -12.52 -3.61 -5.23
CA PHE A 97 -11.50 -2.88 -4.48
C PHE A 97 -11.23 -3.69 -3.22
N GLY A 98 -10.04 -3.64 -2.62
CA GLY A 98 -9.80 -4.18 -1.27
C GLY A 98 -10.69 -3.60 -0.14
N LEU A 99 -11.79 -2.92 -0.47
CA LEU A 99 -12.93 -2.60 0.41
C LEU A 99 -13.89 -3.79 0.42
N PRO A 100 -14.47 -4.16 1.57
CA PRO A 100 -14.03 -5.33 2.33
C PRO A 100 -15.05 -6.48 2.21
N PRO A 101 -15.05 -7.26 1.10
CA PRO A 101 -16.06 -8.29 0.91
C PRO A 101 -15.58 -9.64 1.48
N ARG A 102 -14.26 -9.78 1.69
CA ARG A 102 -13.62 -10.98 2.26
C ARG A 102 -13.46 -10.89 3.78
N SER A 103 -13.18 -9.69 4.31
CA SER A 103 -12.92 -9.44 5.75
C SER A 103 -13.55 -8.12 6.23
N ASN A 104 -14.88 -7.96 6.13
CA ASN A 104 -15.57 -6.67 6.34
C ASN A 104 -15.08 -5.83 7.54
N ASN A 105 -14.16 -4.89 7.28
CA ASN A 105 -13.58 -3.94 8.24
C ASN A 105 -14.26 -2.56 8.19
N VAL A 106 -15.45 -2.44 7.58
CA VAL A 106 -16.17 -1.16 7.43
C VAL A 106 -16.26 -0.39 8.74
N THR A 107 -16.63 -1.07 9.83
CA THR A 107 -16.75 -0.45 11.15
C THR A 107 -15.42 0.09 11.65
N ALA A 108 -14.34 -0.68 11.52
CA ALA A 108 -13.00 -0.26 11.91
C ALA A 108 -12.53 0.94 11.08
N ILE A 109 -12.73 0.92 9.76
CA ILE A 109 -12.41 2.05 8.86
C ILE A 109 -13.20 3.29 9.29
N LEU A 110 -14.52 3.14 9.50
CA LEU A 110 -15.38 4.22 9.95
C LEU A 110 -14.89 4.79 11.29
N ASP A 111 -14.47 3.96 12.23
CA ASP A 111 -13.92 4.42 13.51
C ASP A 111 -12.58 5.13 13.37
N MET A 112 -11.74 4.72 12.42
CA MET A 112 -10.50 5.43 12.10
C MET A 112 -10.79 6.84 11.58
N THR A 113 -11.85 7.03 10.79
CA THR A 113 -12.23 8.38 10.29
C THR A 113 -12.53 9.37 11.42
N LYS A 114 -12.94 8.88 12.59
CA LYS A 114 -13.32 9.71 13.73
C LYS A 114 -12.12 10.18 14.55
N GLN A 115 -10.98 9.50 14.44
CA GLN A 115 -9.89 9.60 15.41
C GLN A 115 -8.58 10.11 14.79
N ALA A 116 -8.36 9.82 13.50
CA ALA A 116 -7.14 10.18 12.81
C ALA A 116 -7.42 10.64 11.38
N PRO A 117 -6.47 11.39 10.79
CA PRO A 117 -6.46 11.62 9.35
C PRO A 117 -6.45 10.29 8.61
N LEU A 118 -7.47 10.08 7.78
CA LEU A 118 -7.60 8.91 6.92
C LEU A 118 -7.53 9.34 5.45
N GLY A 119 -6.63 8.71 4.71
CA GLY A 119 -6.60 8.75 3.25
C GLY A 119 -6.81 7.37 2.66
N ILE A 120 -7.37 7.33 1.46
CA ILE A 120 -7.58 6.12 0.67
C ILE A 120 -6.92 6.30 -0.69
N LEU A 121 -6.15 5.31 -1.13
CA LEU A 121 -5.54 5.31 -2.45
C LEU A 121 -5.98 4.05 -3.21
N PHE A 122 -6.52 4.27 -4.40
CA PHE A 122 -7.03 3.20 -5.26
C PHE A 122 -6.03 2.90 -6.37
N GLY A 123 -5.73 1.63 -6.61
CA GLY A 123 -5.08 1.20 -7.86
C GLY A 123 -6.09 1.23 -9.03
N ASN A 124 -5.65 1.57 -10.25
CA ASN A 124 -6.55 1.80 -11.39
C ASN A 124 -6.32 0.96 -12.64
N ALA A 125 -5.47 -0.08 -12.57
CA ALA A 125 -5.33 -0.99 -13.69
C ALA A 125 -6.36 -2.11 -13.58
N ALA A 126 -7.01 -2.45 -14.70
CA ALA A 126 -7.68 -3.72 -14.83
C ALA A 126 -6.63 -4.83 -14.69
N TYR A 127 -6.80 -5.72 -13.72
CA TYR A 127 -5.95 -6.89 -13.59
C TYR A 127 -6.08 -7.71 -14.88
N GLN A 128 -4.96 -8.02 -15.55
CA GLN A 128 -4.96 -9.07 -16.56
C GLN A 128 -5.08 -10.39 -15.78
N PHE A 129 -6.31 -10.87 -15.64
CA PHE A 129 -6.59 -12.11 -14.95
C PHE A 129 -5.81 -13.27 -15.60
N PRO A 130 -5.34 -14.25 -14.81
CA PRO A 130 -5.15 -15.59 -15.33
C PRO A 130 -6.54 -16.13 -15.76
N MET A 131 -6.60 -17.09 -16.68
CA MET A 131 -7.87 -17.47 -17.30
C MET A 131 -8.88 -17.96 -16.25
N PRO A 132 -10.20 -18.04 -16.53
CA PRO A 132 -11.18 -18.55 -15.58
C PRO A 132 -10.86 -19.93 -14.96
N CYS A 133 -9.92 -20.69 -15.53
CA CYS A 133 -9.40 -21.94 -14.97
C CYS A 133 -8.34 -21.77 -13.87
N ASP A 134 -7.83 -20.55 -13.69
CA ASP A 134 -6.76 -20.17 -12.77
C ASP A 134 -7.28 -19.29 -11.61
N ASP A 135 -8.56 -18.91 -11.65
CA ASP A 135 -9.28 -18.28 -10.53
C ASP A 135 -9.50 -19.36 -9.44
N PRO A 136 -9.30 -19.09 -8.14
CA PRO A 136 -9.78 -19.99 -7.08
C PRO A 136 -11.23 -20.41 -7.36
N ASN A 137 -11.53 -21.68 -7.12
CA ASN A 137 -12.80 -22.26 -7.53
C ASN A 137 -13.95 -21.43 -6.95
N PRO A 138 -15.02 -21.10 -7.71
CA PRO A 138 -16.24 -20.51 -7.16
C PRO A 138 -16.87 -21.35 -6.02
N ALA A 139 -16.44 -22.60 -5.85
CA ALA A 139 -16.78 -23.48 -4.73
C ALA A 139 -15.84 -23.35 -3.51
N ASP A 140 -14.66 -22.74 -3.65
CA ASP A 140 -13.76 -22.40 -2.53
C ASP A 140 -14.30 -21.17 -1.77
N ASP A 141 -15.07 -20.31 -2.44
CA ASP A 141 -15.83 -19.19 -1.86
C ASP A 141 -17.15 -18.98 -2.63
N SER A 142 -18.29 -19.36 -2.05
CA SER A 142 -19.56 -19.28 -2.79
C SER A 142 -20.01 -17.83 -3.04
N ILE A 143 -19.90 -17.40 -4.30
CA ILE A 143 -20.46 -16.14 -4.83
C ILE A 143 -22.01 -16.19 -4.88
N THR A 144 -22.63 -17.33 -4.55
CA THR A 144 -24.07 -17.57 -4.68
C THR A 144 -24.95 -16.80 -3.69
N ALA A 145 -24.39 -16.09 -2.73
CA ALA A 145 -25.16 -15.19 -1.89
C ALA A 145 -25.41 -13.86 -2.62
N ALA A 146 -26.47 -13.81 -3.44
CA ALA A 146 -27.05 -12.61 -4.04
C ALA A 146 -27.41 -11.48 -3.03
N ASN A 147 -27.14 -11.69 -1.74
CA ASN A 147 -27.43 -10.80 -0.62
C ASN A 147 -26.18 -10.22 0.06
N ARG A 148 -24.94 -10.43 -0.45
CA ARG A 148 -23.75 -9.71 0.04
C ARG A 148 -23.67 -8.30 -0.58
N VAL A 149 -24.73 -7.51 -0.43
CA VAL A 149 -24.62 -6.06 -0.62
C VAL A 149 -23.86 -5.54 0.59
N LEU A 150 -22.64 -5.07 0.39
CA LEU A 150 -21.88 -4.45 1.46
C LEU A 150 -22.50 -3.07 1.72
N GLU A 151 -23.18 -2.93 2.86
CA GLU A 151 -23.68 -1.63 3.28
C GLU A 151 -22.51 -0.74 3.69
N ILE A 152 -22.21 0.26 2.86
CA ILE A 152 -21.25 1.31 3.18
C ILE A 152 -22.03 2.42 3.89
N PRO A 153 -21.71 2.76 5.14
CA PRO A 153 -22.32 3.89 5.82
C PRO A 153 -22.07 5.19 5.05
N GLU A 154 -23.09 6.06 4.96
CA GLU A 154 -23.02 7.34 4.26
C GLU A 154 -21.75 8.17 4.58
N PRO A 155 -21.24 8.23 5.83
CA PRO A 155 -20.00 8.95 6.10
C PRO A 155 -18.77 8.36 5.38
N LEU A 156 -18.70 7.03 5.27
CA LEU A 156 -17.62 6.35 4.57
C LEU A 156 -17.77 6.50 3.04
N GLU A 157 -19.00 6.45 2.54
CA GLU A 157 -19.29 6.69 1.12
C GLU A 157 -18.86 8.10 0.69
N LYS A 158 -19.19 9.13 1.48
CA LYS A 158 -18.73 10.51 1.25
C LYS A 158 -17.22 10.62 1.25
N LEU A 159 -16.54 9.88 2.12
CA LEU A 159 -15.08 9.87 2.19
C LEU A 159 -14.46 9.24 0.94
N ILE A 160 -15.00 8.11 0.47
CA ILE A 160 -14.55 7.40 -0.74
C ILE A 160 -14.65 8.30 -1.99
N HIS A 161 -15.66 9.17 -2.06
CA HIS A 161 -15.85 10.08 -3.19
C HIS A 161 -15.21 11.47 -3.00
N SER A 162 -14.39 11.65 -1.96
CA SER A 162 -13.76 12.94 -1.68
C SER A 162 -12.36 13.03 -2.28
N ASP A 163 -12.12 13.98 -3.19
CA ASP A 163 -10.78 14.28 -3.74
C ASP A 163 -9.74 14.70 -2.69
N LYS A 164 -10.19 15.08 -1.49
CA LYS A 164 -9.30 15.41 -0.38
C LYS A 164 -8.75 14.15 0.31
N HIS A 165 -9.57 13.11 0.38
CA HIS A 165 -9.29 11.88 1.12
C HIS A 165 -8.91 10.73 0.20
N CYS A 166 -9.32 10.78 -1.06
CA CYS A 166 -9.14 9.72 -2.02
C CYS A 166 -8.28 10.19 -3.19
N ALA A 167 -7.48 9.27 -3.71
CA ALA A 167 -6.74 9.46 -4.95
C ALA A 167 -6.63 8.13 -5.68
N VAL A 168 -6.18 8.21 -6.94
CA VAL A 168 -6.03 7.07 -7.82
C VAL A 168 -4.57 6.97 -8.25
N LEU A 169 -3.93 5.84 -7.98
CA LEU A 169 -2.56 5.54 -8.36
C LEU A 169 -2.53 4.59 -9.57
N SER A 170 -1.79 5.01 -10.59
CA SER A 170 -1.50 4.14 -11.73
C SER A 170 -0.44 3.09 -11.41
N GLU A 171 -0.69 1.85 -11.79
CA GLU A 171 0.33 0.79 -11.74
C GLU A 171 1.41 0.99 -12.80
N GLN A 172 1.13 1.79 -13.82
CA GLN A 172 2.09 2.25 -14.82
C GLN A 172 2.76 3.57 -14.41
N HIS A 173 2.64 3.96 -13.13
CA HIS A 173 3.30 5.18 -12.65
C HIS A 173 4.80 5.08 -12.88
N LYS A 174 5.42 6.19 -13.28
CA LYS A 174 6.84 6.26 -13.65
C LYS A 174 7.84 5.82 -12.57
N VAL A 175 7.40 5.63 -11.32
CA VAL A 175 8.24 5.14 -10.20
C VAL A 175 8.55 3.64 -10.32
N VAL A 176 7.79 2.94 -11.16
CA VAL A 176 7.93 1.51 -11.50
C VAL A 176 8.06 1.32 -13.01
N ALA A 177 8.49 2.35 -13.76
CA ALA A 177 8.70 2.21 -15.21
C ALA A 177 9.78 1.18 -15.59
N ASP A 178 10.66 0.85 -14.63
CA ASP A 178 11.68 -0.18 -14.72
C ASP A 178 11.19 -1.58 -14.34
N TYR A 179 9.92 -1.71 -13.91
CA TYR A 179 9.36 -3.01 -13.55
C TYR A 179 9.25 -3.88 -14.82
N PRO A 180 9.90 -5.05 -14.86
CA PRO A 180 9.97 -5.81 -16.09
C PRO A 180 8.64 -6.51 -16.38
N ILE A 181 8.27 -6.51 -17.66
CA ILE A 181 7.09 -7.21 -18.18
C ILE A 181 7.54 -8.60 -18.62
N PHE A 182 6.90 -9.63 -18.08
CA PHE A 182 7.19 -11.03 -18.41
C PHE A 182 5.96 -11.68 -19.01
N THR A 183 6.17 -12.53 -20.00
CA THR A 183 5.11 -13.23 -20.73
C THR A 183 4.59 -14.47 -20.01
N ASP A 184 5.35 -15.01 -19.06
CA ASP A 184 5.13 -16.25 -18.33
C ASP A 184 4.66 -16.03 -16.88
N ILE A 185 4.55 -14.78 -16.45
CA ILE A 185 4.04 -14.43 -15.11
C ILE A 185 2.60 -13.97 -15.25
N HIS A 186 1.72 -14.47 -14.38
CA HIS A 186 0.29 -14.14 -14.35
C HIS A 186 -0.02 -12.65 -14.15
N SER A 187 0.95 -11.83 -13.72
CA SER A 187 0.81 -10.37 -13.67
C SER A 187 2.13 -9.69 -14.06
N SER A 188 2.05 -8.80 -15.06
CA SER A 188 3.12 -7.87 -15.42
C SER A 188 3.21 -6.65 -14.50
N ALA A 189 2.40 -6.60 -13.45
CA ALA A 189 2.29 -5.47 -12.55
C ALA A 189 2.92 -5.75 -11.16
N PRO A 190 3.53 -4.72 -10.52
CA PRO A 190 4.15 -4.84 -9.21
C PRO A 190 3.16 -5.25 -8.13
N THR A 191 3.66 -5.81 -7.03
CA THR A 191 2.84 -6.00 -5.82
C THR A 191 2.41 -4.64 -5.26
N SER A 192 1.24 -4.59 -4.61
CA SER A 192 0.71 -3.38 -3.95
C SER A 192 1.74 -2.74 -3.01
N GLY A 193 2.44 -3.60 -2.26
CA GLY A 193 3.46 -3.17 -1.32
C GLY A 193 4.69 -2.58 -1.99
N PHE A 194 5.18 -3.21 -3.08
CA PHE A 194 6.32 -2.70 -3.82
C PHE A 194 6.02 -1.40 -4.55
N LEU A 195 4.83 -1.29 -5.18
CA LEU A 195 4.38 -0.07 -5.84
C LEU A 195 4.34 1.11 -4.87
N LEU A 196 3.70 0.93 -3.71
CA LEU A 196 3.64 1.97 -2.68
C LEU A 196 5.00 2.29 -2.07
N TYR A 197 5.85 1.28 -1.88
CA TYR A 197 7.22 1.50 -1.44
C TYR A 197 7.99 2.42 -2.39
N ARG A 198 7.92 2.16 -3.71
CA ARG A 198 8.57 2.99 -4.73
C ARG A 198 7.96 4.39 -4.79
N LEU A 199 6.64 4.50 -4.69
CA LEU A 199 5.93 5.79 -4.62
C LEU A 199 6.42 6.63 -3.43
N LEU A 200 6.44 6.04 -2.23
CA LEU A 200 6.84 6.74 -1.01
C LEU A 200 8.34 7.06 -0.98
N LEU A 201 9.18 6.20 -1.57
CA LEU A 201 10.61 6.47 -1.73
C LEU A 201 10.83 7.71 -2.62
N SER A 202 10.10 7.84 -3.73
CA SER A 202 10.16 9.03 -4.58
C SER A 202 9.53 10.26 -3.92
N ALA A 203 8.38 10.12 -3.27
CA ALA A 203 7.72 11.22 -2.56
C ALA A 203 8.58 11.78 -1.41
N ARG A 204 9.34 10.92 -0.73
CA ARG A 204 10.34 11.31 0.28
C ARG A 204 11.40 12.26 -0.29
N LEU A 205 11.89 12.02 -1.52
CA LEU A 205 12.87 12.91 -2.16
C LEU A 205 12.27 14.32 -2.37
N HIS A 206 11.00 14.39 -2.77
CA HIS A 206 10.30 15.67 -2.93
C HIS A 206 10.18 16.43 -1.61
N ILE A 207 9.82 15.73 -0.52
CA ILE A 207 9.69 16.34 0.81
C ILE A 207 11.04 16.86 1.28
N GLN A 208 12.11 16.09 1.12
CA GLN A 208 13.46 16.51 1.50
C GLN A 208 13.89 17.78 0.75
N GLN A 209 13.68 17.80 -0.57
CA GLN A 209 13.98 18.97 -1.41
C GLN A 209 13.19 20.21 -0.96
N LYS A 210 11.90 20.03 -0.66
CA LYS A 210 11.00 21.12 -0.23
C LYS A 210 11.36 21.67 1.15
N GLN A 211 11.74 20.81 2.09
CA GLN A 211 12.06 21.19 3.46
C GLN A 211 13.51 21.67 3.65
N LYS A 212 14.40 21.42 2.67
CA LYS A 212 15.86 21.62 2.83
C LYS A 212 16.41 20.93 4.08
N ALA A 213 15.79 19.83 4.49
CA ALA A 213 16.10 19.13 5.73
C ALA A 213 17.22 18.10 5.53
N GLU A 214 18.14 18.05 6.49
CA GLU A 214 19.16 16.99 6.57
C GLU A 214 18.54 15.65 7.00
N THR A 215 17.53 15.70 7.88
CA THR A 215 16.84 14.50 8.37
C THR A 215 15.79 14.05 7.37
N LEU A 216 16.01 12.85 6.83
CA LEU A 216 15.11 12.22 5.89
C LEU A 216 13.95 11.53 6.60
N LEU A 217 12.73 11.70 6.07
CA LEU A 217 11.59 10.83 6.40
C LEU A 217 12.03 9.36 6.28
N SER A 218 11.89 8.60 7.37
CA SER A 218 12.25 7.18 7.38
C SER A 218 11.09 6.32 6.88
N ILE A 219 11.39 5.25 6.15
CA ILE A 219 10.40 4.27 5.69
C ILE A 219 10.71 2.94 6.39
N VAL A 220 9.72 2.35 7.05
CA VAL A 220 9.80 1.02 7.64
C VAL A 220 8.83 0.11 6.91
N MET A 221 9.33 -1.03 6.44
CA MET A 221 8.53 -2.07 5.80
C MET A 221 8.45 -3.27 6.73
N LEU A 222 7.26 -3.57 7.24
CA LEU A 222 6.99 -4.67 8.17
C LEU A 222 6.34 -5.85 7.46
N GLY A 223 6.90 -7.05 7.66
CA GLY A 223 6.37 -8.31 7.09
C GLY A 223 6.74 -8.55 5.62
N PHE A 224 7.62 -7.72 5.06
CA PHE A 224 8.18 -7.89 3.72
C PHE A 224 9.44 -8.74 3.79
N ASN A 225 9.46 -9.85 3.04
CA ASN A 225 10.59 -10.77 3.02
C ASN A 225 11.35 -10.72 1.70
N ASN A 226 12.60 -11.17 1.76
CA ASN A 226 13.48 -11.36 0.61
C ASN A 226 13.82 -12.85 0.41
N ASP A 227 13.12 -13.75 1.10
CA ASP A 227 13.28 -15.19 0.95
C ASP A 227 12.11 -15.79 0.15
N ASP A 228 12.38 -16.93 -0.48
CA ASP A 228 11.41 -17.60 -1.34
C ASP A 228 10.28 -18.26 -0.51
N LYS A 229 10.42 -18.37 0.81
CA LYS A 229 9.41 -19.00 1.69
C LYS A 229 8.06 -18.29 1.64
N THR A 230 8.07 -16.99 1.32
CA THR A 230 6.84 -16.20 1.16
C THR A 230 6.26 -16.25 -0.25
N ALA A 231 6.98 -16.80 -1.23
CA ALA A 231 6.52 -16.92 -2.62
C ALA A 231 5.31 -17.85 -2.75
N HIS A 232 5.22 -18.88 -1.89
CA HIS A 232 4.11 -19.83 -1.89
C HIS A 232 2.76 -19.22 -1.52
N PHE A 233 2.74 -18.06 -0.84
CA PHE A 233 1.49 -17.41 -0.45
C PHE A 233 0.90 -16.54 -1.57
N TRP A 234 1.68 -16.22 -2.62
CA TRP A 234 1.33 -15.18 -3.59
C TRP A 234 1.96 -15.45 -4.97
N GLU A 235 1.60 -16.57 -5.62
CA GLU A 235 2.05 -16.86 -6.99
C GLU A 235 1.62 -15.75 -7.98
N GLY A 236 2.40 -15.53 -9.05
CA GLY A 236 2.03 -14.60 -10.13
C GLY A 236 2.64 -13.20 -10.12
N HIS A 237 3.65 -12.92 -9.29
CA HIS A 237 4.44 -11.67 -9.35
C HIS A 237 5.93 -11.94 -9.62
N ASN A 238 6.64 -10.95 -10.18
CA ASN A 238 8.10 -11.00 -10.27
C ASN A 238 8.76 -10.73 -8.92
N TRP A 239 8.61 -11.69 -8.01
CA TRP A 239 9.20 -11.61 -6.69
C TRP A 239 10.73 -11.57 -6.72
N ALA A 240 11.37 -12.18 -7.72
CA ALA A 240 12.84 -12.13 -7.81
C ALA A 240 13.34 -10.68 -7.91
N PHE A 241 12.72 -9.88 -8.79
CA PHE A 241 13.05 -8.46 -8.93
C PHE A 241 12.72 -7.66 -7.67
N GLU A 242 11.51 -7.82 -7.12
CA GLU A 242 11.10 -7.09 -5.91
C GLU A 242 11.99 -7.45 -4.70
N ARG A 243 12.29 -8.74 -4.50
CA ARG A 243 13.18 -9.20 -3.43
C ARG A 243 14.60 -8.68 -3.61
N GLN A 244 15.12 -8.65 -4.84
CA GLN A 244 16.43 -8.07 -5.12
C GLN A 244 16.46 -6.58 -4.76
N ALA A 245 15.46 -5.81 -5.17
CA ALA A 245 15.34 -4.40 -4.81
C ALA A 245 15.20 -4.18 -3.29
N LEU A 246 14.52 -5.09 -2.58
CA LEU A 246 14.35 -5.05 -1.12
C LEU A 246 15.51 -5.69 -0.34
N ALA A 247 16.45 -6.36 -1.00
CA ALA A 247 17.61 -6.96 -0.34
C ALA A 247 18.63 -5.90 0.11
N THR A 248 18.74 -4.82 -0.65
CA THR A 248 19.64 -3.68 -0.38
C THR A 248 18.84 -2.37 -0.32
N PRO A 249 18.03 -2.16 0.74
CA PRO A 249 17.23 -0.96 0.87
C PRO A 249 18.13 0.29 0.95
N PRO A 250 17.74 1.43 0.34
CA PRO A 250 18.52 2.66 0.39
C PRO A 250 18.50 3.26 1.80
N THR A 251 19.42 4.18 2.07
CA THR A 251 19.52 4.88 3.36
C THR A 251 18.16 5.45 3.81
N GLY A 252 17.81 5.26 5.07
CA GLY A 252 16.53 5.71 5.65
C GLY A 252 15.36 4.74 5.43
N VAL A 253 15.58 3.62 4.72
CA VAL A 253 14.61 2.52 4.60
C VAL A 253 15.05 1.36 5.49
N LYS A 254 14.14 0.85 6.32
CA LYS A 254 14.34 -0.34 7.16
C LYS A 254 13.31 -1.41 6.79
N VAL A 255 13.78 -2.62 6.48
CA VAL A 255 12.89 -3.78 6.26
C VAL A 255 12.94 -4.68 7.49
N ILE A 256 11.81 -4.83 8.18
CA ILE A 256 11.63 -5.75 9.30
C ILE A 256 10.98 -7.01 8.76
N ARG A 257 11.82 -8.03 8.59
CA ARG A 257 11.44 -9.34 8.06
C ARG A 257 10.77 -10.17 9.14
N GLN A 258 9.75 -10.94 8.76
CA GLN A 258 9.07 -11.86 9.67
C GLN A 258 8.89 -13.20 8.98
N TYR A 259 9.45 -14.24 9.59
CA TYR A 259 9.55 -15.59 9.05
C TYR A 259 8.55 -16.52 9.73
#